data_AF-A0A090EBE0-F1
#
_entry.id   AF-A0A090EBE0-F1
#
_cell.length_a   1.000
_cell.length_b   1.000
_cell.length_c   1.000
_cell.angle_alpha   90.00
_cell.angle_beta   90.00
_cell.angle_gamma   90.00
#
_symmetry.space_group_name_H-M   'P 1'
#
loop_
_entity.id
_entity.type
_entity.pdbx_description
1 polymer ?
#
loop_
_entity_poly.entity_id
_entity_poly.type
_entity_poly.pdbx_seq_one_letter_code
_entity_poly.pdbx_strand_id
1 'polypeptide(L)' 'MSESINTLDELLNDPMIQLVMERDRVRPAELRLLLEKARDRAGDDSRIDQPSVPPAHVVARSCLKQWLYR' A
#
# COMPACT_ATOMS: atom_id res chain seq x y z
N MET A 1 -22.60 -11.96 -2.33
CA MET A 1 -21.25 -12.37 -1.89
C MET A 1 -20.29 -11.71 -2.84
N SER A 2 -19.57 -10.66 -2.41
CA SER A 2 -18.46 -10.13 -3.19
C SER A 2 -17.35 -11.17 -3.10
N GLU A 3 -17.06 -11.83 -4.21
CA GLU A 3 -15.88 -12.68 -4.32
C GLU A 3 -14.67 -11.86 -3.88
N SER A 4 -13.96 -12.36 -2.86
CA SER A 4 -12.83 -11.61 -2.29
C SER A 4 -11.68 -11.65 -3.30
N ILE A 5 -11.27 -10.48 -3.76
CA ILE A 5 -10.12 -10.31 -4.64
C ILE A 5 -8.87 -10.53 -3.80
N ASN A 6 -8.15 -11.61 -4.07
CA ASN A 6 -6.98 -12.03 -3.29
C ASN A 6 -5.67 -11.64 -3.95
N THR A 7 -5.70 -11.32 -5.24
CA THR A 7 -4.51 -10.95 -6.01
C THR A 7 -4.67 -9.60 -6.70
N LEU A 8 -3.54 -8.91 -6.91
CA LEU A 8 -3.53 -7.68 -7.70
C LEU A 8 -4.03 -7.93 -9.12
N ASP A 9 -3.74 -9.09 -9.71
CA ASP A 9 -4.17 -9.40 -11.07
C ASP A 9 -5.68 -9.58 -11.18
N GLU A 10 -6.34 -10.19 -10.21
CA GLU A 10 -7.80 -10.22 -10.13
C GLU A 10 -8.37 -8.79 -10.07
N LEU A 11 -7.79 -7.91 -9.26
CA LEU A 11 -8.23 -6.52 -9.15
C LEU A 11 -8.09 -5.75 -10.47
N LEU A 12 -6.95 -5.91 -11.15
CA LEU A 12 -6.67 -5.19 -12.41
C LEU A 12 -7.45 -5.76 -13.61
N ASN A 13 -7.99 -6.96 -13.47
CA ASN A 13 -8.87 -7.58 -14.46
C ASN A 13 -10.36 -7.37 -14.14
N ASP A 14 -10.70 -6.76 -12.99
CA ASP A 14 -12.08 -6.41 -12.67
C ASP A 14 -12.62 -5.34 -13.64
N PRO A 15 -13.79 -5.56 -14.25
CA PRO A 15 -14.36 -4.62 -15.24
C PRO A 15 -14.60 -3.21 -14.68
N MET A 16 -15.02 -3.09 -13.42
CA MET A 16 -15.27 -1.79 -12.80
C MET A 16 -13.96 -1.03 -12.60
N ILE A 17 -12.92 -1.73 -12.14
CA ILE A 17 -11.59 -1.16 -11.97
C ILE A 17 -11.02 -0.71 -13.31
N GLN A 18 -11.15 -1.50 -14.37
CA GLN A 18 -10.68 -1.12 -15.71
C GLN A 18 -11.33 0.17 -16.23
N LEU A 19 -12.64 0.35 -16.02
CA LEU A 19 -13.34 1.58 -16.40
C LEU A 19 -12.79 2.81 -15.66
N VAL A 20 -12.50 2.67 -14.37
CA VAL A 20 -11.91 3.76 -13.57
C VAL A 20 -10.49 4.08 -14.04
N MET A 21 -9.70 3.04 -14.32
CA MET A 21 -8.34 3.21 -14.82
C MET A 21 -8.32 3.90 -16.19
N GLU A 22 -9.21 3.52 -17.11
CA GLU A 22 -9.32 4.18 -18.42
C GLU A 22 -9.71 5.65 -18.29
N ARG A 23 -10.72 5.96 -17.46
CA ARG A 23 -11.14 7.34 -17.15
C ARG A 23 -9.97 8.20 -16.67
N ASP A 24 -9.14 7.64 -15.79
CA ASP A 24 -8.00 8.32 -15.18
C ASP A 24 -6.71 8.17 -16.01
N ARG A 25 -6.81 7.58 -17.21
CA ARG A 25 -5.70 7.32 -18.16
C ARG A 25 -4.57 6.48 -17.57
N VAL A 26 -4.89 5.59 -16.64
CA VAL A 26 -3.97 4.65 -16.02
C VAL A 26 -3.96 3.33 -16.80
N ARG A 27 -2.77 2.83 -17.11
CA ARG A 27 -2.60 1.52 -17.77
C ARG A 27 -2.26 0.44 -16.74
N PRO A 28 -2.98 -0.70 -16.72
CA PRO A 28 -2.70 -1.79 -15.77
C PRO A 28 -1.26 -2.31 -15.79
N ALA A 29 -0.66 -2.43 -16.98
CA ALA A 29 0.72 -2.88 -17.12
C ALA A 29 1.74 -1.91 -16.47
N GLU A 30 1.49 -0.61 -16.57
CA GLU A 30 2.35 0.42 -15.98
C GLU A 30 2.24 0.42 -14.46
N LEU A 31 1.03 0.22 -13.93
CA LEU A 31 0.78 0.11 -12.50
C LEU A 31 1.46 -1.11 -11.88
N ARG A 32 1.43 -2.27 -12.57
CA ARG A 32 2.18 -3.47 -12.16
C ARG A 32 3.68 -3.19 -12.04
N LEU A 33 4.27 -2.59 -13.08
CA LEU A 33 5.69 -2.26 -13.10
C LEU A 33 6.09 -1.27 -11.99
N LEU A 34 5.23 -0.30 -11.69
CA LEU A 34 5.46 0.67 -10.61
C LEU A 34 5.44 -0.01 -9.23
N LEU A 35 4.49 -0.90 -8.99
CA LEU A 35 4.39 -1.64 -7.73
C LEU A 35 5.53 -2.64 -7.57
N GLU A 36 5.95 -3.31 -8.64
CA GLU A 36 7.12 -4.18 -8.64
C GLU A 36 8.39 -3.41 -8.27
N LYS A 37 8.64 -2.26 -8.93
CA LYS A 37 9.78 -1.39 -8.60
C LYS A 37 9.71 -0.87 -7.16
N ALA A 38 8.53 -0.56 -6.65
CA ALA A 38 8.36 -0.13 -5.26
C ALA A 38 8.67 -1.27 -4.28
N ARG A 39 8.28 -2.50 -4.61
CA ARG A 39 8.60 -3.70 -3.84
C ARG A 39 10.11 -3.98 -3.85
N ASP A 40 10.78 -3.87 -4.99
CA ASP A 40 12.22 -4.09 -5.09
C ASP A 40 13.00 -3.07 -4.27
N ARG A 41 12.56 -1.80 -4.27
CA ARG A 41 13.11 -0.75 -3.40
C ARG A 41 12.87 -1.03 -1.92
N ALA A 42 11.75 -1.65 -1.57
CA ALA A 42 11.45 -2.06 -0.21
C ALA A 42 12.19 -3.34 0.21
N GLY A 43 12.71 -4.14 -0.73
CA GLY A 43 13.48 -5.35 -0.46
C GLY A 43 14.95 -5.09 -0.09
N ASP A 44 15.51 -3.94 -0.47
CA ASP A 44 16.88 -3.53 -0.12
C ASP A 44 16.97 -2.96 1.31
N ASP A 45 15.83 -2.52 1.87
CA ASP A 45 15.65 -2.24 3.29
C ASP A 45 15.01 -3.47 3.95
N SER A 46 15.80 -4.30 4.62
CA SER A 46 15.38 -5.49 5.38
C SER A 46 14.49 -5.15 6.60
N ARG A 47 13.35 -4.49 6.38
CA ARG A 47 12.37 -4.01 7.36
C ARG A 47 10.92 -4.17 6.87
N ILE A 48 10.65 -5.17 6.03
CA ILE A 48 9.29 -5.47 5.54
C ILE A 48 8.29 -5.73 6.70
N ASP A 49 8.77 -6.04 7.92
CA ASP A 49 7.92 -6.18 9.12
C ASP A 49 7.62 -4.88 9.89
N GLN A 50 8.14 -3.72 9.48
CA GLN A 50 7.79 -2.44 10.09
C GLN A 50 7.10 -1.54 9.06
N PRO A 51 5.79 -1.24 9.22
CA PRO A 51 5.19 -0.19 8.43
C PRO A 51 6.02 1.08 8.62
N SER A 52 6.57 1.61 7.52
CA SER A 52 7.36 2.84 7.52
C SER A 52 6.42 4.02 7.77
N VAL A 53 6.06 4.21 9.03
CA VAL A 53 5.19 5.30 9.47
C VAL A 53 5.96 6.61 9.27
N PRO A 54 5.42 7.59 8.53
CA PRO A 54 6.09 8.88 8.34
C PRO A 54 6.41 9.53 9.68
N PRO A 55 7.50 10.32 9.81
CA PRO A 55 7.91 10.91 11.09
C PRO A 55 6.81 11.69 11.82
N ALA A 56 5.90 12.32 11.07
CA ALA A 56 4.74 13.03 11.61
C ALA A 56 3.77 12.13 12.41
N HIS A 57 3.84 10.82 12.25
CA HIS A 57 2.99 9.82 12.88
C HIS A 57 3.75 8.96 13.91
N VAL A 58 5.02 9.28 14.18
CA VAL A 58 5.85 8.59 15.18
C VAL A 58 5.83 9.39 16.48
N VAL A 59 5.21 8.84 17.52
CA VAL A 59 5.27 9.40 18.87
C VAL A 59 6.53 8.85 19.57
N ALA A 60 7.33 9.74 20.15
CA ALA A 60 8.50 9.32 20.93
C ALA A 60 8.07 8.35 22.04
N ARG A 61 8.79 7.24 22.22
CA ARG A 61 8.45 6.21 23.23
C ARG A 61 8.32 6.77 24.66
N SER A 62 9.07 7.83 24.97
CA SER A 62 8.98 8.56 26.23
C SER A 62 7.60 9.18 26.48
N CYS A 63 6.88 9.57 25.42
CA CYS A 63 5.55 10.17 25.50
C CYS A 63 4.44 9.13 25.72
N LEU A 64 4.68 7.83 25.45
CA LEU A 64 3.64 6.79 25.52
C LEU A 64 3.04 6.63 26.92
N LYS A 65 3.85 6.82 27.97
CA LYS A 65 3.38 6.72 29.37
C LYS A 65 2.52 7.92 29.80
N GLN A 66 2.63 9.06 29.15
CA GLN A 66 1.92 10.28 29.56
C GLN A 66 0.44 10.28 29.14
N TRP A 67 0.07 9.48 28.13
CA TRP A 67 -1.30 9.39 27.63
C TRP A 67 -2.18 8.38 28.39
N LEU A 68 -1.59 7.43 29.12
CA LEU A 68 -2.33 6.37 29.83
C LEU A 68 -2.82 6.78 31.23
N TYR A 69 -2.35 7.91 31.77
CA TYR A 69 -2.71 8.40 33.11
C TYR A 69 -3.59 9.66 33.07
N ARG A 70 -4.38 9.84 32.01
CA ARG A 70 -5.31 10.97 31.90
C ARG A 70 -6.73 10.58 32.29
#